data_AF-Q8C3I8-F1
#
_entry.id   AF-Q8C3I8-F1
#
_cell.length_a   1.000
_cell.length_b   1.000
_cell.length_c   1.000
_cell.angle_alpha   90.00
_cell.angle_beta   90.00
_cell.angle_gamma   90.00
#
_symmetry.space_group_name_H-M   'P 1'
#
loop_
_entity.id
_entity.type
_entity.pdbx_description
1 polymer ?
#
loop_
_entity_poly.entity_id
_entity_poly.type
_entity_poly.pdbx_seq_one_letter_code
_entity_poly.pdbx_strand_id
1 'polypeptide(L)'
;MRGPGVGSGFSGERGLLEQEAGADTEAVELLPFLVLGARADLQAAAAQHVLALTGAGSGRTLLAGQPELLRALVDLAVAPAPAPSRDASRALVNLAADPNVHWQLLAADPELPARLLRCVLDPQWPWAEEAAAVLANLSREPAPCAALMEKLMAAEPERLGLERLVNALCTPSYNAAAPLHYLGPLLSNLSQQAEVRAFLLDPDRCVVQRLLPLTQYTDSSVRRGGVVGTLRNCCFEHRHHKWLLGAQVDILPFLLLPLAGPEEFSEEEMDQLPVDLQYLSPDKQREPDADIRKMLIEAVMLLTATAPGRKQVRDQGAYLILRELHSWEPEPDVRMACEKLIQVLIGDEPEAGMENLLEVQVPEDVEQQLQELDQQEQQELAQELRGNGAPHT
;
A
#
# COMPACT_ATOMS: atom_id res chain seq x y z
N MET A 1 -8.74 12.04 -63.08
CA MET A 1 -9.72 11.90 -61.98
C MET A 1 -9.44 10.57 -61.29
N ARG A 2 -8.72 10.58 -60.16
CA ARG A 2 -8.61 9.41 -59.27
C ARG A 2 -9.74 9.52 -58.25
N GLY A 3 -10.68 8.58 -58.28
CA GLY A 3 -11.76 8.49 -57.29
C GLY A 3 -11.25 8.01 -55.93
N PRO A 4 -11.97 8.28 -54.83
CA PRO A 4 -11.49 8.04 -53.48
C PRO A 4 -11.70 6.57 -53.07
N GLY A 5 -10.71 6.02 -52.36
CA GLY A 5 -10.79 4.68 -51.77
C GLY A 5 -11.72 4.66 -50.57
N VAL A 6 -12.75 3.82 -50.64
CA VAL A 6 -13.61 3.43 -49.54
C VAL A 6 -13.62 1.91 -49.54
N GLY A 7 -13.13 1.28 -48.47
CA GLY A 7 -13.29 -0.18 -48.27
C GLY A 7 -12.13 -0.89 -47.60
N SER A 8 -11.81 -0.56 -46.35
CA SER A 8 -11.03 -1.47 -45.48
C SER A 8 -11.38 -1.40 -43.98
N GLY A 9 -12.27 -0.51 -43.54
CA GLY A 9 -12.65 -0.38 -42.12
C GLY A 9 -13.68 -1.42 -41.62
N PHE A 10 -14.67 -1.78 -42.43
CA PHE A 10 -15.82 -2.57 -41.97
C PHE A 10 -15.53 -4.05 -41.69
N SER A 11 -14.54 -4.65 -42.36
CA SER A 11 -14.20 -6.07 -42.15
C SER A 11 -13.37 -6.31 -40.88
N GLY A 12 -12.60 -5.31 -40.44
CA GLY A 12 -11.82 -5.39 -39.19
C GLY A 12 -12.70 -5.28 -37.95
N GLU A 13 -13.63 -4.32 -37.93
CA GLU A 13 -14.57 -4.16 -36.81
C GLU A 13 -15.52 -5.36 -36.65
N ARG A 14 -16.01 -5.94 -37.76
CA ARG A 14 -16.87 -7.14 -37.68
C ARG A 14 -16.14 -8.36 -37.10
N GLY A 15 -14.88 -8.58 -37.49
CA GLY A 15 -14.08 -9.71 -36.99
C GLY A 15 -13.76 -9.58 -35.50
N LEU A 16 -13.53 -8.36 -35.01
CA LEU A 16 -13.34 -8.09 -33.58
C LEU A 16 -14.64 -8.31 -32.80
N LEU A 17 -15.77 -7.81 -33.30
CA LEU A 17 -17.08 -8.02 -32.67
C LEU A 17 -17.49 -9.50 -32.64
N GLU A 18 -17.18 -10.27 -33.68
CA GLU A 18 -17.46 -11.71 -33.72
C GLU A 18 -16.54 -12.50 -32.76
N GLN A 19 -15.28 -12.08 -32.59
CA GLN A 19 -14.39 -12.66 -31.57
C GLN A 19 -14.83 -12.33 -30.15
N GLU A 20 -15.25 -11.09 -29.88
CA GLU A 20 -15.78 -10.67 -28.58
C GLU A 20 -17.07 -11.42 -28.24
N ALA A 21 -18.01 -11.54 -29.19
CA ALA A 21 -19.25 -12.31 -28.99
C ALA A 21 -19.01 -13.81 -28.77
N GLY A 22 -17.98 -14.38 -29.42
CA GLY A 22 -17.56 -15.76 -29.19
C GLY A 22 -17.00 -15.98 -27.78
N ALA A 23 -16.17 -15.06 -27.30
CA ALA A 23 -15.60 -15.11 -25.95
C ALA A 23 -16.68 -14.90 -24.86
N ASP A 24 -17.65 -14.01 -25.10
CA ASP A 24 -18.84 -13.83 -24.24
C ASP A 24 -19.61 -15.15 -24.06
N THR A 25 -19.81 -15.87 -25.16
CA THR A 25 -20.53 -17.15 -25.14
C THR A 25 -19.73 -18.22 -24.37
N GLU A 26 -18.41 -18.30 -24.59
CA GLU A 26 -17.53 -19.27 -23.93
C GLU A 26 -17.46 -19.05 -22.41
N ALA A 27 -17.46 -17.80 -21.93
CA ALA A 27 -17.46 -17.52 -20.49
C ALA A 27 -18.77 -17.91 -19.80
N VAL A 28 -19.92 -17.66 -20.44
CA VAL A 28 -21.24 -18.03 -19.90
C VAL A 28 -21.38 -19.55 -19.80
N GLU A 29 -20.81 -20.30 -20.75
CA GLU A 29 -20.80 -21.76 -20.74
C GLU A 29 -20.05 -22.37 -19.54
N LEU A 30 -19.18 -21.60 -18.87
CA LEU A 30 -18.46 -22.06 -17.68
C LEU A 30 -19.32 -22.06 -16.41
N LEU A 31 -20.40 -21.28 -16.37
CA LEU A 31 -21.20 -21.07 -15.16
C LEU A 31 -21.68 -22.38 -14.51
N PRO A 32 -22.27 -23.35 -15.24
CA PRO A 32 -22.74 -24.61 -14.66
C PRO A 32 -21.64 -25.45 -14.02
N PHE A 33 -20.37 -25.21 -14.37
CA PHE A 33 -19.22 -25.92 -13.83
C PHE A 33 -18.61 -25.23 -12.60
N LEU A 34 -18.88 -23.93 -12.40
CA LEU A 34 -18.35 -23.17 -11.26
C LEU A 34 -19.26 -23.22 -10.04
N VAL A 35 -20.56 -23.42 -10.20
CA VAL A 35 -21.52 -23.48 -9.09
C VAL A 35 -21.15 -24.53 -8.04
N LEU A 36 -21.41 -24.22 -6.77
CA LEU A 36 -21.15 -25.14 -5.67
C LEU A 36 -21.92 -26.45 -5.84
N GLY A 37 -21.23 -27.58 -5.64
CA GLY A 37 -21.78 -28.92 -5.84
C GLY A 37 -21.59 -29.49 -7.24
N ALA A 38 -21.00 -28.74 -8.18
CA ALA A 38 -20.52 -29.29 -9.44
C ALA A 38 -19.46 -30.38 -9.21
N ARG A 39 -19.27 -31.23 -10.22
CA ARG A 39 -18.23 -32.28 -10.19
C ARG A 39 -16.86 -31.63 -10.01
N ALA A 40 -16.10 -32.07 -9.00
CA ALA A 40 -14.86 -31.42 -8.58
C ALA A 40 -13.80 -31.32 -9.70
N ASP A 41 -13.70 -32.32 -10.58
CA ASP A 41 -12.78 -32.32 -11.73
C ASP A 41 -13.17 -31.26 -12.76
N LEU A 42 -14.46 -31.14 -13.07
CA LEU A 42 -14.97 -30.12 -13.99
C LEU A 42 -14.91 -28.72 -13.40
N GLN A 43 -15.20 -28.58 -12.10
CA GLN A 43 -15.11 -27.31 -11.39
C GLN A 43 -13.67 -26.81 -11.30
N ALA A 44 -12.70 -27.72 -11.06
CA ALA A 44 -11.28 -27.37 -11.10
C ALA A 44 -10.86 -26.89 -12.50
N ALA A 45 -11.25 -27.60 -13.56
CA ALA A 45 -10.94 -27.20 -14.93
C ALA A 45 -11.57 -25.85 -15.30
N ALA A 46 -12.82 -25.61 -14.90
CA ALA A 46 -13.50 -24.34 -15.12
C ALA A 46 -12.84 -23.20 -14.34
N ALA A 47 -12.51 -23.39 -13.07
CA ALA A 47 -11.81 -22.39 -12.26
C ALA A 47 -10.42 -22.05 -12.83
N GLN A 48 -9.69 -23.06 -13.32
CA GLN A 48 -8.41 -22.88 -14.00
C GLN A 48 -8.56 -22.08 -15.31
N HIS A 49 -9.62 -22.33 -16.08
CA HIS A 49 -9.90 -21.57 -17.30
C HIS A 49 -10.25 -20.11 -16.99
N VAL A 50 -11.09 -19.85 -15.99
CA VAL A 50 -11.39 -18.49 -15.51
C VAL A 50 -10.11 -17.79 -15.04
N LEU A 51 -9.26 -18.47 -14.27
CA LEU A 51 -7.97 -17.91 -13.85
C LEU A 51 -7.12 -17.50 -15.07
N ALA A 52 -7.05 -18.32 -16.10
CA ALA A 52 -6.32 -17.97 -17.34
C ALA A 52 -6.90 -16.72 -18.02
N LEU A 53 -8.23 -16.59 -18.11
CA LEU A 53 -8.90 -15.41 -18.67
C LEU A 53 -8.55 -14.14 -17.89
N THR A 54 -8.55 -14.20 -16.55
CA THR A 54 -8.24 -13.03 -15.71
C THR A 54 -6.81 -12.51 -15.84
N GLY A 55 -5.91 -13.27 -16.48
CA GLY A 55 -4.55 -12.83 -16.78
C GLY A 55 -4.48 -11.71 -17.83
N ALA A 56 -5.54 -11.48 -18.60
CA ALA A 56 -5.61 -10.43 -19.62
C ALA A 56 -6.73 -9.43 -19.30
N GLY A 57 -6.53 -8.15 -19.65
CA GLY A 57 -7.53 -7.10 -19.44
C GLY A 57 -8.87 -7.39 -20.11
N SER A 58 -8.86 -7.91 -21.34
CA SER A 58 -10.09 -8.31 -22.06
C SER A 58 -10.86 -9.40 -21.32
N GLY A 59 -10.18 -10.40 -20.76
CA GLY A 59 -10.81 -11.46 -19.98
C GLY A 59 -11.41 -10.94 -18.66
N ARG A 60 -10.79 -9.95 -18.02
CA ARG A 60 -11.38 -9.28 -16.85
C ARG A 60 -12.64 -8.50 -17.22
N THR A 61 -12.63 -7.75 -18.32
CA THR A 61 -13.80 -7.02 -18.82
C THR A 61 -14.96 -7.97 -19.17
N LEU A 62 -14.64 -9.07 -19.86
CA LEU A 62 -15.59 -10.15 -20.18
C LEU A 62 -16.27 -10.69 -18.92
N LEU A 63 -15.49 -11.08 -17.90
CA LEU A 63 -16.02 -11.60 -16.65
C LEU A 63 -16.81 -10.53 -15.88
N ALA A 64 -16.39 -9.26 -15.93
CA ALA A 64 -17.11 -8.15 -15.32
C ALA A 64 -18.52 -7.97 -15.89
N GLY A 65 -18.74 -8.33 -17.15
CA GLY A 65 -20.05 -8.35 -17.80
C GLY A 65 -20.97 -9.50 -17.36
N GLN A 66 -20.49 -10.45 -16.55
CA GLN A 66 -21.20 -11.68 -16.22
C GLN A 66 -21.44 -11.82 -14.69
N PRO A 67 -22.48 -11.16 -14.13
CA PRO A 67 -22.69 -11.09 -12.67
C PRO A 67 -22.88 -12.47 -12.01
N GLU A 68 -23.58 -13.40 -12.66
CA GLU A 68 -23.78 -14.76 -12.13
C GLU A 68 -22.48 -15.55 -12.06
N LEU A 69 -21.60 -15.36 -13.06
CA LEU A 69 -20.29 -15.99 -13.12
C LEU A 69 -19.35 -15.43 -12.06
N LEU A 70 -19.33 -14.10 -11.87
CA LEU A 70 -18.63 -13.46 -10.76
C LEU A 70 -19.12 -13.99 -9.42
N ARG A 71 -20.44 -14.11 -9.24
CA ARG A 71 -21.01 -14.63 -8.01
C ARG A 71 -20.58 -16.07 -7.74
N ALA A 72 -20.64 -16.93 -8.74
CA ALA A 72 -20.18 -18.32 -8.63
C ALA A 72 -18.69 -18.41 -8.31
N LEU A 73 -17.86 -17.54 -8.91
CA LEU A 73 -16.43 -17.46 -8.62
C LEU A 73 -16.17 -17.04 -7.16
N VAL A 74 -16.88 -16.03 -6.66
CA VAL A 74 -16.80 -15.60 -5.26
C VAL A 74 -17.23 -16.71 -4.31
N ASP A 75 -18.36 -17.37 -4.61
CA ASP A 75 -18.86 -18.49 -3.81
C ASP A 75 -17.84 -19.63 -3.74
N LEU A 76 -17.14 -19.92 -4.85
CA LEU A 76 -16.09 -20.93 -4.91
C LEU A 76 -14.82 -20.53 -4.15
N ALA A 77 -14.41 -19.26 -4.24
CA ALA A 77 -13.20 -18.76 -3.57
C ALA A 77 -13.31 -18.76 -2.05
N VAL A 78 -14.51 -18.49 -1.52
CA VAL A 78 -14.77 -18.43 -0.06
C VAL A 78 -15.43 -19.69 0.48
N ALA A 79 -15.57 -20.75 -0.34
CA ALA A 79 -16.05 -22.05 0.10
C ALA A 79 -14.88 -22.89 0.68
N PRO A 80 -15.09 -23.57 1.83
CA PRO A 80 -14.06 -24.43 2.41
C PRO A 80 -13.86 -25.67 1.54
N ALA A 81 -12.78 -25.69 0.74
CA ALA A 81 -12.12 -26.80 0.02
C ALA A 81 -13.00 -27.88 -0.71
N PRO A 82 -12.63 -28.31 -1.94
CA PRO A 82 -11.25 -28.62 -2.36
C PRO A 82 -10.74 -27.81 -3.57
N ALA A 83 -9.57 -28.21 -4.11
CA ALA A 83 -8.71 -27.62 -5.15
C ALA A 83 -9.18 -26.35 -5.92
N PRO A 84 -10.36 -26.32 -6.60
CA PRO A 84 -10.82 -25.15 -7.34
C PRO A 84 -10.85 -23.83 -6.56
N SER A 85 -11.03 -23.86 -5.24
CA SER A 85 -11.02 -22.66 -4.38
C SER A 85 -9.72 -21.84 -4.51
N ARG A 86 -8.58 -22.49 -4.77
CA ARG A 86 -7.30 -21.81 -4.98
C ARG A 86 -7.32 -20.94 -6.24
N ASP A 87 -7.71 -21.55 -7.36
CA ASP A 87 -7.69 -20.89 -8.65
C ASP A 87 -8.78 -19.82 -8.70
N ALA A 88 -9.93 -20.06 -8.06
CA ALA A 88 -10.96 -19.05 -7.85
C ALA A 88 -10.44 -17.85 -7.05
N SER A 89 -9.75 -18.09 -5.93
CA SER A 89 -9.17 -17.02 -5.11
C SER A 89 -8.14 -16.20 -5.89
N ARG A 90 -7.30 -16.84 -6.70
CA ARG A 90 -6.32 -16.16 -7.56
C ARG A 90 -6.97 -15.39 -8.69
N ALA A 91 -8.03 -15.91 -9.28
CA ALA A 91 -8.81 -15.20 -10.28
C ALA A 91 -9.43 -13.93 -9.69
N LEU A 92 -9.93 -14.00 -8.45
CA LEU A 92 -10.41 -12.81 -7.73
C LEU A 92 -9.28 -11.80 -7.47
N VAL A 93 -8.06 -12.23 -7.14
CA VAL A 93 -6.92 -11.30 -7.00
C VAL A 93 -6.69 -10.53 -8.29
N ASN A 94 -6.68 -11.22 -9.43
CA ASN A 94 -6.49 -10.61 -10.75
C ASN A 94 -7.64 -9.66 -11.13
N LEU A 95 -8.89 -10.01 -10.82
CA LEU A 95 -10.06 -9.16 -11.04
C LEU A 95 -10.01 -7.91 -10.15
N ALA A 96 -9.70 -8.08 -8.86
CA ALA A 96 -9.59 -6.97 -7.93
C ALA A 96 -8.40 -6.06 -8.24
N ALA A 97 -7.36 -6.54 -8.93
CA ALA A 97 -6.26 -5.68 -9.39
C ALA A 97 -6.68 -4.69 -10.49
N ASP A 98 -7.87 -4.84 -11.09
CA ASP A 98 -8.40 -3.93 -12.12
C ASP A 98 -9.52 -3.05 -11.54
N PRO A 99 -9.30 -1.73 -11.37
CA PRO A 99 -10.29 -0.83 -10.76
C PRO A 99 -11.60 -0.76 -11.55
N ASN A 100 -11.59 -1.07 -12.85
CA ASN A 100 -12.79 -1.06 -13.68
C ASN A 100 -13.79 -2.19 -13.36
N VAL A 101 -13.37 -3.17 -12.54
CA VAL A 101 -14.16 -4.36 -12.20
C VAL A 101 -14.76 -4.27 -10.77
N HIS A 102 -14.29 -3.32 -9.95
CA HIS A 102 -14.65 -3.24 -8.53
C HIS A 102 -16.16 -3.06 -8.31
N TRP A 103 -16.78 -2.20 -9.12
CA TRP A 103 -18.22 -1.96 -9.06
C TRP A 103 -19.00 -3.24 -9.34
N GLN A 104 -18.61 -4.00 -10.36
CA GLN A 104 -19.27 -5.23 -10.79
C GLN A 104 -19.09 -6.35 -9.75
N LEU A 105 -17.92 -6.46 -9.12
CA LEU A 105 -17.70 -7.39 -8.01
C LEU A 105 -18.62 -7.10 -6.83
N LEU A 106 -18.71 -5.83 -6.40
CA LEU A 106 -19.56 -5.43 -5.28
C LEU A 106 -21.06 -5.50 -5.63
N ALA A 107 -21.43 -5.25 -6.88
CA ALA A 107 -22.80 -5.41 -7.34
C ALA A 107 -23.23 -6.89 -7.39
N ALA A 108 -22.32 -7.78 -7.82
CA ALA A 108 -22.56 -9.23 -7.84
C ALA A 108 -22.62 -9.83 -6.42
N ASP A 109 -21.83 -9.30 -5.48
CA ASP A 109 -21.87 -9.69 -4.07
C ASP A 109 -21.58 -8.51 -3.12
N PRO A 110 -22.62 -7.82 -2.62
CA PRO A 110 -22.46 -6.73 -1.66
C PRO A 110 -21.82 -7.17 -0.33
N GLU A 111 -21.88 -8.46 0.01
CA GLU A 111 -21.28 -9.03 1.22
C GLU A 111 -19.84 -9.52 0.99
N LEU A 112 -19.29 -9.36 -0.22
CA LEU A 112 -17.92 -9.77 -0.55
C LEU A 112 -16.88 -9.28 0.48
N PRO A 113 -16.87 -7.99 0.90
CA PRO A 113 -15.91 -7.53 1.91
C PRO A 113 -16.01 -8.30 3.23
N ALA A 114 -17.24 -8.55 3.72
CA ALA A 114 -17.47 -9.29 4.95
C ALA A 114 -17.05 -10.76 4.83
N ARG A 115 -17.28 -11.38 3.66
CA ARG A 115 -16.87 -12.77 3.39
C ARG A 115 -15.35 -12.91 3.36
N LEU A 116 -14.68 -12.02 2.63
CA LEU A 116 -13.21 -12.01 2.55
C LEU A 116 -12.58 -11.72 3.92
N LEU A 117 -13.15 -10.79 4.71
CA LEU A 117 -12.68 -10.55 6.08
C LEU A 117 -12.75 -11.81 6.95
N ARG A 118 -13.80 -12.62 6.82
CA ARG A 118 -13.87 -13.90 7.54
C ARG A 118 -12.77 -14.87 7.11
N CYS A 119 -12.49 -14.96 5.81
CA CYS A 119 -11.40 -15.77 5.30
C CYS A 119 -10.02 -15.28 5.79
N VAL A 120 -9.78 -13.97 5.79
CA VAL A 120 -8.51 -13.38 6.24
C VAL A 120 -8.30 -13.58 7.74
N LEU A 121 -9.35 -13.43 8.55
CA LEU A 121 -9.29 -13.52 10.01
C LEU A 121 -9.53 -14.94 10.55
N ASP A 122 -9.56 -15.94 9.68
CA ASP A 122 -9.57 -17.36 10.05
C ASP A 122 -8.13 -17.90 10.02
N PRO A 123 -7.55 -18.26 11.19
CA PRO A 123 -6.20 -18.83 11.31
C PRO A 123 -5.95 -20.10 10.49
N GLN A 124 -7.02 -20.79 10.06
CA GLN A 124 -6.93 -22.05 9.34
C GLN A 124 -7.28 -21.93 7.85
N TRP A 125 -7.63 -20.72 7.38
CA TRP A 125 -8.03 -20.55 6.00
C TRP A 125 -6.83 -20.67 5.05
N PRO A 126 -6.83 -21.62 4.09
CA PRO A 126 -5.66 -21.91 3.27
C PRO A 126 -5.31 -20.80 2.27
N TRP A 127 -6.30 -19.99 1.86
CA TRP A 127 -6.16 -18.91 0.86
C TRP A 127 -6.31 -17.53 1.49
N ALA A 128 -5.87 -17.39 2.75
CA ALA A 128 -6.04 -16.13 3.49
C ALA A 128 -5.15 -15.02 2.91
N GLU A 129 -4.00 -15.39 2.32
CA GLU A 129 -3.13 -14.48 1.57
C GLU A 129 -3.85 -13.90 0.36
N GLU A 130 -4.47 -14.75 -0.46
CA GLU A 130 -5.26 -14.30 -1.61
C GLU A 130 -6.45 -13.43 -1.17
N ALA A 131 -7.16 -13.80 -0.12
CA ALA A 131 -8.26 -12.98 0.41
C ALA A 131 -7.76 -11.60 0.89
N ALA A 132 -6.59 -11.55 1.55
CA ALA A 132 -5.97 -10.30 1.97
C ALA A 132 -5.53 -9.46 0.75
N ALA A 133 -4.99 -10.09 -0.30
CA ALA A 133 -4.63 -9.42 -1.54
C ALA A 133 -5.84 -8.82 -2.27
N VAL A 134 -6.98 -9.55 -2.31
CA VAL A 134 -8.23 -9.01 -2.87
C VAL A 134 -8.68 -7.77 -2.09
N LEU A 135 -8.72 -7.84 -0.75
CA LEU A 135 -9.09 -6.68 0.07
C LEU A 135 -8.11 -5.52 -0.08
N ALA A 136 -6.81 -5.79 -0.16
CA ALA A 136 -5.78 -4.78 -0.37
C ALA A 136 -5.93 -4.09 -1.74
N ASN A 137 -6.34 -4.80 -2.78
CA ASN A 137 -6.60 -4.21 -4.10
C ASN A 137 -7.91 -3.40 -4.12
N LEU A 138 -8.99 -3.93 -3.55
CA LEU A 138 -10.28 -3.24 -3.49
C LEU A 138 -10.17 -1.95 -2.66
N SER A 139 -9.49 -1.98 -1.52
CA SER A 139 -9.38 -0.84 -0.60
C SER A 139 -8.58 0.36 -1.15
N ARG A 140 -7.95 0.23 -2.32
CA ARG A 140 -7.32 1.38 -3.01
C ARG A 140 -8.36 2.39 -3.50
N GLU A 141 -9.57 1.92 -3.80
CA GLU A 141 -10.64 2.76 -4.32
C GLU A 141 -11.58 3.22 -3.18
N PRO A 142 -12.08 4.48 -3.20
CA PRO A 142 -12.87 5.02 -2.11
C PRO A 142 -14.15 4.22 -1.79
N ALA A 143 -14.89 3.79 -2.81
CA ALA A 143 -16.17 3.10 -2.59
C ALA A 143 -16.00 1.69 -2.00
N PRO A 144 -15.15 0.80 -2.53
CA PRO A 144 -14.87 -0.49 -1.89
C PRO A 144 -14.20 -0.34 -0.51
N CYS A 145 -13.34 0.67 -0.32
CA CYS A 145 -12.75 0.95 0.99
C CYS A 145 -13.83 1.33 2.02
N ALA A 146 -14.77 2.20 1.66
CA ALA A 146 -15.91 2.55 2.51
C ALA A 146 -16.79 1.34 2.85
N ALA A 147 -17.08 0.47 1.87
CA ALA A 147 -17.84 -0.75 2.09
C ALA A 147 -17.12 -1.70 3.07
N LEU A 148 -15.79 -1.85 2.94
CA LEU A 148 -14.99 -2.64 3.86
C LEU A 148 -14.96 -2.02 5.27
N MET A 149 -14.80 -0.70 5.36
CA MET A 149 -14.84 0.05 6.62
C MET A 149 -16.17 -0.12 7.35
N GLU A 150 -17.29 -0.06 6.64
CA GLU A 150 -18.61 -0.32 7.23
C GLU A 150 -18.64 -1.69 7.92
N LYS A 151 -18.10 -2.75 7.27
CA LYS A 151 -18.06 -4.10 7.86
C LYS A 151 -17.11 -4.20 9.05
N LEU A 152 -15.96 -3.52 9.01
CA LEU A 152 -14.99 -3.49 10.11
C LEU A 152 -15.54 -2.76 11.35
N MET A 153 -16.29 -1.67 11.12
CA MET A 153 -16.84 -0.81 12.17
C MET A 153 -18.15 -1.34 12.74
N ALA A 154 -18.95 -2.05 11.93
CA ALA A 154 -20.16 -2.75 12.40
C ALA A 154 -19.86 -3.90 13.38
N ALA A 155 -18.60 -4.32 13.52
CA ALA A 155 -18.15 -5.26 14.56
C ALA A 155 -18.10 -4.57 15.93
N GLU A 156 -19.26 -4.18 16.43
CA GLU A 156 -19.52 -3.64 17.77
C GLU A 156 -19.48 -4.76 18.82
N PRO A 157 -19.03 -4.48 20.07
CA PRO A 157 -18.91 -3.15 20.67
C PRO A 157 -17.51 -2.50 20.61
N GLU A 158 -16.47 -3.17 20.11
CA GLU A 158 -15.08 -2.74 20.37
C GLU A 158 -14.22 -2.48 19.11
N ARG A 159 -14.83 -2.40 17.93
CA ARG A 159 -14.10 -2.39 16.64
C ARG A 159 -13.15 -3.58 16.54
N LEU A 160 -13.58 -4.75 17.03
CA LEU A 160 -12.80 -5.98 17.06
C LEU A 160 -12.30 -6.37 15.67
N GLY A 161 -12.92 -5.90 14.59
CA GLY A 161 -12.45 -6.10 13.21
C GLY A 161 -11.05 -5.53 12.98
N LEU A 162 -10.82 -4.25 13.31
CA LEU A 162 -9.52 -3.59 13.15
C LEU A 162 -8.47 -4.20 14.09
N GLU A 163 -8.83 -4.43 15.35
CA GLU A 163 -7.95 -5.07 16.33
C GLU A 163 -7.50 -6.47 15.88
N ARG A 164 -8.43 -7.29 15.36
CA ARG A 164 -8.11 -8.61 14.82
C ARG A 164 -7.23 -8.54 13.58
N LEU A 165 -7.44 -7.54 12.71
CA LEU A 165 -6.63 -7.34 11.51
C LEU A 165 -5.19 -6.98 11.88
N VAL A 166 -5.00 -6.02 12.80
CA VAL A 166 -3.68 -5.69 13.34
C VAL A 166 -3.06 -6.91 14.02
N ASN A 167 -3.83 -7.66 14.81
CA ASN A 167 -3.31 -8.86 15.47
C ASN A 167 -2.82 -9.92 14.47
N ALA A 168 -3.55 -10.12 13.37
CA ALA A 168 -3.15 -11.01 12.30
C ALA A 168 -1.89 -10.52 11.57
N LEU A 169 -1.78 -9.21 11.32
CA LEU A 169 -0.60 -8.58 10.73
C LEU A 169 0.65 -8.69 11.63
N CYS A 170 0.49 -8.52 12.94
CA CYS A 170 1.59 -8.49 13.91
C CYS A 170 2.00 -9.87 14.44
N THR A 171 1.27 -10.94 14.08
CA THR A 171 1.56 -12.31 14.55
C THR A 171 2.08 -13.15 13.38
N PRO A 172 3.40 -13.39 13.26
CA PRO A 172 3.97 -14.11 12.11
C PRO A 172 3.38 -15.51 11.88
N SER A 173 2.95 -16.18 12.95
CA SER A 173 2.35 -17.51 12.92
C SER A 173 0.82 -17.50 13.00
N TYR A 174 0.18 -16.36 12.70
CA TYR A 174 -1.28 -16.22 12.80
C TYR A 174 -2.01 -17.28 11.98
N ASN A 175 -1.52 -17.56 10.77
CA ASN A 175 -2.04 -18.59 9.89
C ASN A 175 -0.86 -19.41 9.35
N ALA A 176 -0.92 -20.73 9.53
CA ALA A 176 0.18 -21.63 9.15
C ALA A 176 0.27 -21.89 7.63
N ALA A 177 -0.80 -21.60 6.89
CA ALA A 177 -0.90 -21.79 5.44
C ALA A 177 -0.69 -20.50 4.64
N ALA A 178 -0.86 -19.34 5.27
CA ALA A 178 -0.81 -18.04 4.62
C ALA A 178 -0.03 -17.03 5.46
N PRO A 179 1.02 -16.38 4.91
CA PRO A 179 1.82 -15.45 5.69
C PRO A 179 1.07 -14.16 6.04
N LEU A 180 0.04 -13.76 5.27
CA LEU A 180 -0.73 -12.52 5.41
C LEU A 180 0.07 -11.24 5.13
N HIS A 181 0.93 -11.24 4.11
CA HIS A 181 1.74 -10.04 3.78
C HIS A 181 0.88 -8.88 3.28
N TYR A 182 -0.18 -9.17 2.52
CA TYR A 182 -1.09 -8.14 1.99
C TYR A 182 -1.95 -7.44 3.05
N LEU A 183 -1.93 -7.88 4.32
CA LEU A 183 -2.50 -7.11 5.42
C LEU A 183 -1.77 -5.76 5.63
N GLY A 184 -0.49 -5.67 5.28
CA GLY A 184 0.26 -4.41 5.35
C GLY A 184 -0.34 -3.34 4.42
N PRO A 185 -0.36 -3.56 3.09
CA PRO A 185 -1.00 -2.65 2.15
C PRO A 185 -2.48 -2.40 2.43
N LEU A 186 -3.23 -3.41 2.88
CA LEU A 186 -4.61 -3.22 3.30
C LEU A 186 -4.72 -2.20 4.45
N LEU A 187 -3.92 -2.36 5.51
CA LEU A 187 -3.92 -1.42 6.63
C LEU A 187 -3.47 -0.02 6.18
N SER A 188 -2.49 0.07 5.28
CA SER A 188 -2.06 1.33 4.68
C SER A 188 -3.22 2.06 4.01
N ASN A 189 -3.98 1.37 3.15
CA ASN A 189 -5.15 1.95 2.49
C ASN A 189 -6.22 2.41 3.50
N LEU A 190 -6.54 1.57 4.49
CA LEU A 190 -7.53 1.89 5.53
C LEU A 190 -7.10 3.11 6.36
N SER A 191 -5.81 3.24 6.68
CA SER A 191 -5.25 4.34 7.49
C SER A 191 -5.30 5.72 6.81
N GLN A 192 -5.68 5.79 5.54
CA GLN A 192 -6.01 7.07 4.89
C GLN A 192 -7.29 7.68 5.49
N GLN A 193 -8.16 6.87 6.10
CA GLN A 193 -9.35 7.34 6.81
C GLN A 193 -9.01 7.78 8.25
N ALA A 194 -9.59 8.90 8.68
CA ALA A 194 -9.29 9.50 9.99
C ALA A 194 -9.69 8.59 11.16
N GLU A 195 -10.77 7.82 11.02
CA GLU A 195 -11.29 6.89 12.02
C GLU A 195 -10.32 5.73 12.29
N VAL A 196 -9.60 5.28 11.25
CA VAL A 196 -8.58 4.23 11.37
C VAL A 196 -7.34 4.80 12.04
N ARG A 197 -6.89 6.00 11.67
CA ARG A 197 -5.80 6.67 12.40
C ARG A 197 -6.12 6.88 13.87
N ALA A 198 -7.36 7.30 14.17
CA ALA A 198 -7.81 7.46 15.55
C ALA A 198 -7.77 6.15 16.34
N PHE A 199 -8.07 5.01 15.71
CA PHE A 199 -7.90 3.69 16.31
C PHE A 199 -6.42 3.32 16.51
N LEU A 200 -5.58 3.54 15.50
CA LEU A 200 -4.14 3.21 15.54
C LEU A 200 -3.37 4.05 16.57
N LEU A 201 -3.79 5.31 16.75
CA LEU A 201 -3.17 6.30 17.62
C LEU A 201 -3.83 6.43 19.00
N ASP A 202 -4.71 5.50 19.36
CA ASP A 202 -5.30 5.42 20.69
C ASP A 202 -4.22 5.02 21.72
N PRO A 203 -3.81 5.93 22.64
CA PRO A 203 -2.74 5.64 23.59
C PRO A 203 -3.05 4.50 24.56
N ASP A 204 -4.33 4.23 24.82
CA ASP A 204 -4.75 3.17 25.75
C ASP A 204 -4.66 1.78 25.12
N ARG A 205 -4.58 1.69 23.78
CA ARG A 205 -4.52 0.41 23.04
C ARG A 205 -3.11 0.03 22.60
N CYS A 206 -2.17 0.97 22.58
CA CYS A 206 -0.79 0.78 22.14
C CYS A 206 -0.66 0.10 20.76
N VAL A 207 -1.57 0.42 19.82
CA VAL A 207 -1.62 -0.26 18.52
C VAL A 207 -0.44 0.12 17.64
N VAL A 208 -0.14 1.42 17.53
CA VAL A 208 0.98 1.91 16.70
C VAL A 208 2.31 1.27 17.09
N GLN A 209 2.56 1.06 18.40
CA GLN A 209 3.80 0.43 18.89
C GLN A 209 3.99 -1.01 18.38
N ARG A 210 2.90 -1.75 18.16
CA ARG A 210 2.95 -3.13 17.62
C ARG A 210 3.37 -3.16 16.15
N LEU A 211 3.21 -2.05 15.43
CA LEU A 211 3.60 -1.92 14.03
C LEU A 211 5.09 -1.57 13.88
N LEU A 212 5.68 -0.88 14.87
CA LEU A 212 7.05 -0.35 14.77
C LEU A 212 8.10 -1.40 14.42
N PRO A 213 8.14 -2.61 15.04
CA PRO A 213 9.15 -3.62 14.69
C PRO A 213 9.03 -4.11 13.24
N LEU A 214 7.86 -3.97 12.61
CA LEU A 214 7.63 -4.41 11.25
C LEU A 214 8.22 -3.45 10.20
N THR A 215 8.74 -2.27 10.59
CA THR A 215 9.54 -1.41 9.68
C THR A 215 10.84 -2.08 9.23
N GLN A 216 11.28 -3.12 9.94
CA GLN A 216 12.47 -3.91 9.63
C GLN A 216 12.14 -5.35 9.25
N TYR A 217 10.86 -5.66 8.93
CA TYR A 217 10.44 -7.02 8.61
C TYR A 217 11.12 -7.53 7.33
N THR A 218 12.05 -8.49 7.45
CA THR A 218 12.94 -8.91 6.36
C THR A 218 12.25 -9.76 5.30
N ASP A 219 11.28 -10.59 5.68
CA ASP A 219 10.76 -11.64 4.80
C ASP A 219 9.85 -11.10 3.68
N SER A 220 9.40 -9.85 3.79
CA SER A 220 8.48 -9.27 2.80
C SER A 220 8.54 -7.75 2.74
N SER A 221 8.99 -7.22 1.60
CA SER A 221 8.86 -5.80 1.27
C SER A 221 7.41 -5.34 1.20
N VAL A 222 6.48 -6.20 0.78
CA VAL A 222 5.04 -5.90 0.74
C VAL A 222 4.51 -5.61 2.14
N ARG A 223 4.83 -6.46 3.13
CA ARG A 223 4.42 -6.22 4.53
C ARG A 223 5.06 -4.95 5.06
N ARG A 224 6.38 -4.82 4.88
CA ARG A 224 7.17 -3.71 5.40
C ARG A 224 6.73 -2.36 4.82
N GLY A 225 6.59 -2.26 3.50
CA GLY A 225 6.11 -1.06 2.81
C GLY A 225 4.68 -0.69 3.20
N GLY A 226 3.79 -1.68 3.37
CA GLY A 226 2.44 -1.44 3.89
C GLY A 226 2.41 -0.89 5.33
N VAL A 227 3.28 -1.41 6.20
CA VAL A 227 3.43 -0.88 7.57
C VAL A 227 4.01 0.53 7.55
N VAL A 228 5.06 0.77 6.78
CA VAL A 228 5.66 2.11 6.65
C VAL A 228 4.64 3.11 6.11
N GLY A 229 3.85 2.75 5.09
CA GLY A 229 2.75 3.57 4.59
C GLY A 229 1.69 3.86 5.67
N THR A 230 1.36 2.87 6.51
CA THR A 230 0.46 3.06 7.65
C THR A 230 1.02 4.06 8.66
N LEU A 231 2.30 3.95 9.02
CA LEU A 231 2.97 4.86 9.95
C LEU A 231 3.05 6.28 9.38
N ARG A 232 3.40 6.42 8.10
CA ARG A 232 3.39 7.70 7.38
C ARG A 232 2.01 8.34 7.44
N ASN A 233 0.94 7.58 7.17
CA ASN A 233 -0.43 8.09 7.26
C ASN A 233 -0.77 8.56 8.69
N CYS A 234 -0.33 7.83 9.72
CA CYS A 234 -0.50 8.26 11.11
C CYS A 234 0.23 9.57 11.44
N CYS A 235 1.36 9.86 10.78
CA CYS A 235 2.14 11.08 11.01
C CYS A 235 1.44 12.36 10.49
N PHE A 236 0.35 12.27 9.71
CA PHE A 236 -0.49 13.44 9.40
C PHE A 236 -1.23 13.99 10.63
N GLU A 237 -1.44 13.19 11.67
CA GLU A 237 -2.16 13.60 12.89
C GLU A 237 -1.24 14.39 13.83
N HIS A 238 -0.87 15.62 13.46
CA HIS A 238 0.12 16.45 14.17
C HIS A 238 -0.15 16.66 15.66
N ARG A 239 -1.42 16.61 16.09
CA ARG A 239 -1.80 16.61 17.52
C ARG A 239 -1.17 15.46 18.33
N HIS A 240 -0.76 14.37 17.68
CA HIS A 240 -0.11 13.22 18.30
C HIS A 240 1.42 13.27 18.19
N HIS A 241 2.05 14.22 17.49
CA HIS A 241 3.51 14.23 17.26
C HIS A 241 4.32 14.18 18.55
N LYS A 242 3.93 14.97 19.56
CA LYS A 242 4.59 14.94 20.87
C LYS A 242 4.52 13.56 21.54
N TRP A 243 3.42 12.83 21.36
CA TRP A 243 3.26 11.49 21.92
C TRP A 243 4.02 10.45 21.09
N LEU A 244 3.90 10.50 19.76
CA LEU A 244 4.61 9.64 18.81
C LEU A 244 6.13 9.72 18.96
N LEU A 245 6.67 10.93 19.13
CA LEU A 245 8.10 11.15 19.36
C LEU A 245 8.49 10.91 20.83
N GLY A 246 7.54 10.88 21.75
CA GLY A 246 7.81 10.73 23.19
C GLY A 246 8.12 9.28 23.57
N ALA A 247 8.71 9.09 24.75
CA ALA A 247 9.20 7.80 25.25
C ALA A 247 8.17 6.65 25.36
N GLN A 248 6.87 6.92 25.19
CA GLN A 248 5.84 5.87 25.18
C GLN A 248 5.72 5.15 23.83
N VAL A 249 6.08 5.83 22.74
CA VAL A 249 6.04 5.29 21.38
C VAL A 249 7.44 5.22 20.81
N ASP A 250 8.19 6.32 20.96
CA ASP A 250 9.55 6.48 20.46
C ASP A 250 9.67 6.06 18.98
N ILE A 251 8.85 6.68 18.13
CA ILE A 251 8.72 6.27 16.72
C ILE A 251 9.98 6.53 15.90
N LEU A 252 10.75 7.57 16.25
CA LEU A 252 11.81 8.10 15.39
C LEU A 252 12.94 7.09 15.12
N PRO A 253 13.47 6.33 16.10
CA PRO A 253 14.44 5.27 15.85
C PRO A 253 13.95 4.23 14.83
N PHE A 254 12.68 3.84 14.88
CA PHE A 254 12.11 2.85 13.95
C PHE A 254 11.95 3.36 12.52
N LEU A 255 11.87 4.68 12.33
CA LEU A 255 11.84 5.32 11.02
C LEU A 255 13.25 5.56 10.46
N LEU A 256 14.21 5.88 11.33
CA LEU A 256 15.60 6.18 10.95
C LEU A 256 16.47 4.94 10.78
N LEU A 257 16.25 3.88 11.55
CA LEU A 257 17.11 2.68 11.51
C LEU A 257 17.10 1.97 10.14
N PRO A 258 15.98 1.86 9.41
CA PRO A 258 16.03 1.34 8.04
C PRO A 258 16.77 2.28 7.07
N LEU A 259 16.90 3.57 7.38
CA LEU A 259 17.65 4.56 6.58
C LEU A 259 19.15 4.59 6.90
N ALA A 260 19.56 4.08 8.05
CA ALA A 260 20.96 4.04 8.50
C ALA A 260 21.78 2.95 7.80
N GLY A 261 23.03 3.27 7.47
CA GLY A 261 24.02 2.33 6.95
C GLY A 261 25.08 1.95 8.00
N PRO A 262 26.24 1.42 7.56
CA PRO A 262 27.32 0.99 8.44
C PRO A 262 28.32 2.11 8.77
N GLU A 263 27.94 3.38 8.59
CA GLU A 263 28.85 4.52 8.80
C GLU A 263 29.28 4.65 10.27
N GLU A 264 30.54 5.04 10.48
CA GLU A 264 31.09 5.34 11.79
C GLU A 264 30.90 6.83 12.12
N PHE A 265 30.33 7.11 13.29
CA PHE A 265 30.19 8.46 13.84
C PHE A 265 31.20 8.70 14.96
N SER A 266 31.58 9.95 15.17
CA SER A 266 32.40 10.35 16.34
C SER A 266 31.67 10.09 17.66
N GLU A 267 32.39 10.03 18.79
CA GLU A 267 31.75 9.83 20.10
C GLU A 267 30.70 10.91 20.42
N GLU A 268 30.98 12.18 20.07
CA GLU A 268 30.04 13.30 20.25
C GLU A 268 28.78 13.18 19.37
N GLU A 269 28.90 12.60 18.19
CA GLU A 269 27.77 12.32 17.30
C GLU A 269 26.97 11.11 17.80
N MET A 270 27.64 10.06 18.29
CA MET A 270 26.98 8.88 18.87
C MET A 270 26.13 9.25 20.09
N ASP A 271 26.61 10.15 20.96
CA ASP A 271 25.87 10.62 22.14
C ASP A 271 24.54 11.34 21.80
N GLN A 272 24.39 11.83 20.57
CA GLN A 272 23.16 12.48 20.09
C GLN A 272 22.14 11.48 19.50
N LEU A 273 22.59 10.32 19.04
CA LEU A 273 21.73 9.33 18.40
C LEU A 273 20.96 8.52 19.45
N PRO A 274 19.72 8.10 19.14
CA PRO A 274 19.02 7.08 19.91
C PRO A 274 19.85 5.80 20.05
N VAL A 275 19.70 5.08 21.16
CA VAL A 275 20.51 3.89 21.49
C VAL A 275 20.48 2.84 20.37
N ASP A 276 19.32 2.64 19.73
CA ASP A 276 19.15 1.66 18.64
C ASP A 276 19.89 2.04 17.34
N LEU A 277 20.36 3.29 17.23
CA LEU A 277 21.12 3.83 16.09
C LEU A 277 22.62 3.95 16.38
N GLN A 278 23.06 3.70 17.61
CA GLN A 278 24.46 3.78 17.99
C GLN A 278 25.20 2.48 17.66
N TYR A 279 26.46 2.61 17.23
CA TYR A 279 27.38 1.48 17.01
C TYR A 279 26.79 0.34 16.17
N LEU A 280 26.18 0.69 15.04
CA LEU A 280 25.62 -0.29 14.10
C LEU A 280 26.72 -1.22 13.57
N SER A 281 26.32 -2.47 13.30
CA SER A 281 27.26 -3.49 12.81
C SER A 281 27.78 -3.14 11.40
N PRO A 282 29.03 -3.49 11.03
CA PRO A 282 29.58 -3.22 9.69
C PRO A 282 28.79 -3.84 8.54
N ASP A 283 27.96 -4.86 8.80
CA ASP A 283 27.06 -5.48 7.83
C ASP A 283 25.69 -4.79 7.75
N LYS A 284 25.41 -3.75 8.55
CA LYS A 284 24.15 -3.00 8.52
C LYS A 284 23.89 -2.47 7.11
N GLN A 285 22.79 -2.93 6.52
CA GLN A 285 22.31 -2.44 5.24
C GLN A 285 21.13 -1.49 5.42
N ARG A 286 21.03 -0.51 4.54
CA ARG A 286 19.85 0.33 4.37
C ARG A 286 18.70 -0.48 3.79
N GLU A 287 17.49 0.03 3.94
CA GLU A 287 16.29 -0.47 3.27
C GLU A 287 16.57 -0.58 1.75
N PRO A 288 16.48 -1.78 1.15
CA PRO A 288 16.79 -1.96 -0.27
C PRO A 288 15.75 -1.35 -1.21
N ASP A 289 14.49 -1.21 -0.78
CA ASP A 289 13.40 -0.70 -1.60
C ASP A 289 13.32 0.84 -1.54
N ALA A 290 13.48 1.48 -2.71
CA ALA A 290 13.51 2.94 -2.84
C ALA A 290 12.19 3.61 -2.42
N ASP A 291 11.05 3.00 -2.76
CA ASP A 291 9.74 3.53 -2.40
C ASP A 291 9.56 3.50 -0.87
N ILE A 292 10.06 2.45 -0.21
CA ILE A 292 10.04 2.36 1.26
C ILE A 292 10.97 3.41 1.88
N ARG A 293 12.19 3.60 1.36
CA ARG A 293 13.10 4.67 1.82
C ARG A 293 12.44 6.04 1.74
N LYS A 294 11.81 6.35 0.61
CA LYS A 294 11.08 7.60 0.40
C LYS A 294 9.94 7.78 1.40
N MET A 295 9.10 6.75 1.60
CA MET A 295 8.00 6.82 2.56
C MET A 295 8.49 7.02 4.01
N LEU A 296 9.63 6.44 4.39
CA LEU A 296 10.25 6.68 5.70
C LEU A 296 10.70 8.14 5.86
N ILE A 297 11.38 8.70 4.86
CA ILE A 297 11.77 10.12 4.85
C ILE A 297 10.55 11.02 4.97
N GLU A 298 9.49 10.74 4.19
CA GLU A 298 8.24 11.50 4.23
C GLU A 298 7.52 11.39 5.58
N ALA A 299 7.59 10.23 6.25
CA ALA A 299 7.06 10.08 7.62
C ALA A 299 7.83 10.96 8.61
N VAL A 300 9.16 11.00 8.53
CA VAL A 300 9.98 11.89 9.38
C VAL A 300 9.70 13.36 9.05
N MET A 301 9.55 13.72 7.78
CA MET A 301 9.13 15.06 7.35
C MET A 301 7.78 15.47 7.94
N LEU A 302 6.80 14.56 8.01
CA LEU A 302 5.53 14.89 8.65
C LEU A 302 5.72 15.17 10.15
N LEU A 303 6.59 14.44 10.84
CA LEU A 303 6.91 14.67 12.26
C LEU A 303 7.62 16.03 12.50
N THR A 304 8.20 16.64 11.47
CA THR A 304 8.81 17.99 11.54
C THR A 304 7.83 19.12 11.18
N ALA A 305 6.53 18.83 11.00
CA ALA A 305 5.54 19.87 10.74
C ALA A 305 5.38 20.87 11.90
N THR A 306 5.54 20.40 13.14
CA THR A 306 5.39 21.23 14.34
C THR A 306 6.74 21.66 14.91
N ALA A 307 6.82 22.85 15.50
CA ALA A 307 8.04 23.37 16.13
C ALA A 307 8.63 22.43 17.19
N PRO A 308 7.84 21.83 18.12
CA PRO A 308 8.35 20.81 19.03
C PRO A 308 8.84 19.56 18.30
N GLY A 309 8.15 19.15 17.23
CA GLY A 309 8.55 18.03 16.38
C GLY A 309 9.90 18.26 15.71
N ARG A 310 10.09 19.40 15.04
CA ARG A 310 11.38 19.81 14.45
C ARG A 310 12.51 19.75 15.47
N LYS A 311 12.31 20.40 16.62
CA LYS A 311 13.30 20.42 17.69
C LYS A 311 13.65 19.00 18.12
N GLN A 312 12.65 18.15 18.37
CA GLN A 312 12.88 16.81 18.87
C GLN A 312 13.54 15.88 17.83
N VAL A 313 13.23 16.03 16.54
CA VAL A 313 13.89 15.28 15.46
C VAL A 313 15.34 15.74 15.29
N ARG A 314 15.62 17.04 15.41
CA ARG A 314 17.00 17.59 15.42
C ARG A 314 17.81 17.09 16.61
N ASP A 315 17.25 17.18 17.81
CA ASP A 315 17.92 16.82 19.06
C ASP A 315 18.27 15.32 19.15
N GLN A 316 17.63 14.47 18.35
CA GLN A 316 17.91 13.02 18.27
C GLN A 316 18.83 12.65 17.08
N GLY A 317 19.60 13.61 16.57
CA GLY A 317 20.64 13.33 15.57
C GLY A 317 20.14 12.88 14.20
N ALA A 318 18.87 13.10 13.84
CA ALA A 318 18.32 12.67 12.56
C ALA A 318 19.11 13.20 11.35
N TYR A 319 19.67 14.41 11.46
CA TYR A 319 20.55 14.99 10.44
C TYR A 319 21.76 14.10 10.12
N LEU A 320 22.36 13.45 11.13
CA LEU A 320 23.53 12.60 10.94
C LEU A 320 23.21 11.42 10.03
N ILE A 321 22.09 10.74 10.29
CA ILE A 321 21.61 9.62 9.48
C ILE A 321 21.28 10.09 8.05
N LEU A 322 20.61 11.24 7.92
CA LEU A 322 20.19 11.77 6.63
C LEU A 322 21.36 12.27 5.77
N ARG A 323 22.41 12.84 6.38
CA ARG A 323 23.63 13.26 5.68
C ARG A 323 24.33 12.08 5.01
N GLU A 324 24.49 10.97 5.73
CA GLU A 324 25.09 9.76 5.19
C GLU A 324 24.17 9.08 4.17
N LEU A 325 22.84 9.06 4.42
CA LEU A 325 21.86 8.57 3.45
C LEU A 325 21.92 9.36 2.15
N HIS A 326 21.90 10.69 2.19
CA HIS A 326 21.95 11.56 1.01
C HIS A 326 23.19 11.30 0.17
N SER A 327 24.34 11.12 0.82
CA SER A 327 25.61 10.83 0.15
C SER A 327 25.63 9.45 -0.53
N TRP A 328 24.90 8.48 0.03
CA TRP A 328 24.82 7.12 -0.47
C TRP A 328 23.70 6.91 -1.51
N GLU A 329 22.60 7.66 -1.43
CA GLU A 329 21.34 7.36 -2.12
C GLU A 329 21.46 7.40 -3.66
N PRO A 330 21.28 6.26 -4.35
CA PRO A 330 21.37 6.21 -5.80
C PRO A 330 20.12 6.77 -6.50
N GLU A 331 18.94 6.70 -5.86
CA GLU A 331 17.69 7.08 -6.52
C GLU A 331 17.46 8.59 -6.44
N PRO A 332 17.38 9.30 -7.58
CA PRO A 332 17.28 10.77 -7.59
C PRO A 332 16.07 11.32 -6.81
N ASP A 333 14.93 10.63 -6.85
CA ASP A 333 13.71 11.10 -6.20
C ASP A 333 13.74 10.90 -4.67
N VAL A 334 14.38 9.83 -4.19
CA VAL A 334 14.64 9.61 -2.77
C VAL A 334 15.67 10.61 -2.26
N ARG A 335 16.72 10.89 -3.04
CA ARG A 335 17.74 11.89 -2.72
C ARG A 335 17.13 13.29 -2.57
N MET A 336 16.23 13.68 -3.47
CA MET A 336 15.48 14.94 -3.39
C MET A 336 14.60 15.01 -2.12
N ALA A 337 13.88 13.93 -1.80
CA ALA A 337 13.10 13.88 -0.55
C ALA A 337 13.99 14.04 0.69
N CYS A 338 15.19 13.43 0.68
CA CYS A 338 16.18 13.56 1.73
C CYS A 338 16.70 15.00 1.84
N GLU A 339 17.00 15.66 0.71
CA GLU A 339 17.43 17.06 0.67
C GLU A 339 16.39 17.99 1.30
N LYS A 340 15.11 17.84 0.94
CA LYS A 340 14.02 18.63 1.52
C LYS A 340 13.97 18.47 3.03
N LEU A 341 14.10 17.23 3.54
CA LEU A 341 14.10 17.00 4.99
C LEU A 341 15.33 17.59 5.67
N ILE A 342 16.51 17.44 5.07
CA ILE A 342 17.75 18.06 5.57
C ILE A 342 17.58 19.57 5.67
N GLN A 343 17.02 20.23 4.65
CA GLN A 343 16.76 21.68 4.66
C GLN A 343 15.89 22.10 5.85
N VAL A 344 14.86 21.34 6.19
CA VAL A 344 14.01 21.60 7.37
C VAL A 344 14.80 21.44 8.68
N LEU A 345 15.73 20.48 8.74
CA LEU A 345 16.51 20.21 9.96
C LEU A 345 17.69 21.17 10.16
N ILE A 346 18.27 21.74 9.11
CA ILE A 346 19.35 22.72 9.23
C ILE A 346 18.86 24.17 9.19
N GLY A 347 17.64 24.39 8.70
CA GLY A 347 17.04 25.71 8.60
C GLY A 347 16.68 26.32 9.96
N ASP A 348 16.61 27.65 9.97
CA ASP A 348 16.12 28.40 11.11
C ASP A 348 14.66 28.06 11.43
N GLU A 349 14.29 28.19 12.70
CA GLU A 349 12.91 27.99 13.11
C GLU A 349 12.00 29.02 12.43
N PRO A 350 10.87 28.61 11.82
CA PRO A 350 9.92 29.51 11.20
C PRO A 350 9.44 30.64 12.12
N GLU A 351 8.98 31.74 11.53
CA GLU A 351 8.49 32.90 12.26
C GLU A 351 7.30 32.57 13.19
N ALA A 352 7.07 33.41 14.20
CA ALA A 352 5.94 33.25 15.09
C ALA A 352 4.62 33.25 14.30
N GLY A 353 3.75 32.26 14.57
CA GLY A 353 2.57 31.96 13.76
C GLY A 353 2.75 30.85 12.72
N MET A 354 3.97 30.33 12.52
CA MET A 354 4.28 29.17 11.68
C MET A 354 4.75 27.96 12.51
N GLU A 355 4.29 27.86 13.77
CA GLU A 355 4.67 26.77 14.65
C GLU A 355 4.17 25.41 14.15
N ASN A 356 3.05 25.37 13.41
CA ASN A 356 2.55 24.17 12.77
C ASN A 356 2.36 24.41 11.26
N LEU A 357 3.32 23.93 10.46
CA LEU A 357 3.36 24.14 9.02
C LEU A 357 2.17 23.51 8.28
N LEU A 358 1.48 22.53 8.89
CA LEU A 358 0.28 21.91 8.32
C LEU A 358 -1.00 22.75 8.52
N GLU A 359 -0.95 23.79 9.36
CA GLU A 359 -2.10 24.68 9.65
C GLU A 359 -1.89 26.11 9.11
N VAL A 360 -0.72 26.41 8.52
CA VAL A 360 -0.42 27.73 7.96
C VAL A 360 -1.28 27.98 6.71
N GLN A 361 -1.94 29.13 6.67
CA GLN A 361 -2.61 29.61 5.46
C GLN A 361 -1.56 30.17 4.51
N VAL A 362 -1.34 29.50 3.39
CA VAL A 362 -0.40 29.93 2.36
C VAL A 362 -1.08 30.94 1.43
N PRO A 363 -0.56 32.17 1.27
CA PRO A 363 -1.06 33.11 0.28
C PRO A 363 -0.98 32.54 -1.14
N GLU A 364 -1.95 32.86 -2.01
CA GLU A 364 -2.04 32.32 -3.37
C GLU A 364 -0.78 32.56 -4.22
N ASP A 365 -0.10 33.69 -4.04
CA ASP A 365 1.13 34.02 -4.75
C ASP A 365 2.31 33.15 -4.32
N VAL A 366 2.40 32.82 -3.02
CA VAL A 366 3.39 31.90 -2.49
C VAL A 366 3.09 30.47 -2.94
N GLU A 367 1.81 30.07 -2.95
CA GLU A 367 1.40 28.76 -3.45
C GLU A 367 1.79 28.57 -4.92
N GLN A 368 1.57 29.58 -5.76
CA GLN A 368 2.01 29.55 -7.17
C GLN A 368 3.53 29.42 -7.31
N GLN A 369 4.31 30.17 -6.51
CA GLN A 369 5.77 30.06 -6.52
C GLN A 369 6.26 28.67 -6.10
N LEU A 370 5.65 28.08 -5.07
CA LEU A 370 5.97 26.72 -4.64
C LEU A 370 5.63 25.68 -5.71
N GLN A 371 4.49 25.83 -6.39
CA GLN A 371 4.11 24.96 -7.51
C GLN A 371 5.07 25.08 -8.70
N GLU A 372 5.56 26.28 -9.02
CA GLU A 372 6.57 26.49 -10.06
C GLU A 372 7.91 25.84 -9.70
N LEU A 373 8.35 25.95 -8.45
CA LEU A 373 9.56 25.30 -7.94
C LEU A 373 9.42 23.77 -8.00
N ASP A 374 8.31 23.20 -7.53
CA ASP A 374 8.05 21.76 -7.60
C ASP A 374 8.04 21.26 -9.06
N GLN A 375 7.51 22.04 -10.00
CA GLN A 375 7.55 21.69 -11.42
C GLN A 375 8.97 21.72 -12.00
N GLN A 376 9.80 22.69 -11.60
CA GLN A 376 11.20 22.76 -12.02
C GLN A 376 11.98 21.55 -11.48
N GLU A 377 11.83 21.24 -10.20
CA GLU A 377 12.45 20.06 -9.57
C GLU A 377 12.03 18.76 -10.27
N GLN A 378 10.75 18.59 -10.58
CA GLN A 378 10.26 17.42 -11.33
C GLN A 378 10.85 17.33 -12.73
N GLN A 379 11.08 18.47 -13.41
CA GLN A 379 11.71 18.50 -14.72
C GLN A 379 13.19 18.13 -14.65
N GLU A 380 13.93 18.62 -13.65
CA GLU A 380 15.33 18.27 -13.41
C GLU A 380 15.47 16.78 -13.09
N LEU A 381 14.61 16.27 -12.22
CA LEU A 381 14.52 14.84 -11.90
C LEU A 381 14.26 13.99 -13.16
N ALA A 382 13.31 14.40 -13.99
CA ALA A 382 13.00 13.71 -15.24
C ALA A 382 14.13 13.81 -16.29
N GLN A 383 15.03 14.79 -16.19
CA GLN A 383 16.22 14.89 -17.03
C GLN A 383 17.33 13.97 -16.52
N GLU A 384 17.57 13.93 -15.21
CA GLU A 384 18.58 13.05 -14.60
C GLU A 384 18.24 11.57 -14.83
N LEU A 385 16.97 11.19 -14.65
CA LEU A 385 16.49 9.83 -14.93
C LEU A 385 16.67 9.45 -16.41
N ARG A 386 16.50 10.42 -17.34
CA ARG A 386 16.77 10.20 -18.77
C ARG A 386 18.27 10.09 -19.07
N GLY A 387 19.11 10.85 -18.38
CA GLY A 387 20.57 10.80 -18.53
C GLY A 387 21.17 9.47 -18.08
N ASN A 388 20.68 8.92 -16.96
CA ASN A 388 21.15 7.63 -16.41
C ASN A 388 20.66 6.40 -17.19
N GLY A 389 19.61 6.54 -18.00
CA GLY A 389 19.05 5.47 -18.83
C GLY A 389 19.69 5.29 -20.21
N ALA A 390 20.63 6.16 -20.61
CA ALA A 390 21.32 6.02 -21.90
C ALA A 390 22.47 5.00 -21.76
N PRO A 391 22.45 3.86 -22.49
CA PRO A 391 23.60 2.96 -22.47
C PRO A 391 24.81 3.71 -23.04
N HIS A 392 25.92 3.72 -22.30
CA HIS A 392 27.20 4.12 -22.84
C HIS A 392 27.53 3.20 -24.02
N THR A 393 27.31 3.71 -25.24
CA THR A 393 27.64 3.08 -26.52
C THR A 393 29.13 2.84 -26.68
#